data_AF-A0A535N3P2-F1
#
_entry.id   AF-A0A535N3P2-F1
#
_cell.length_a   1.000
_cell.length_b   1.000
_cell.length_c   1.000
_cell.angle_alpha   90.00
_cell.angle_beta   90.00
_cell.angle_gamma   90.00
#
_symmetry.space_group_name_H-M   'P 1'
#
loop_
_entity.id
_entity.type
_entity.pdbx_description
1 polymer ?
#
loop_
_entity_poly.entity_id
_entity_poly.type
_entity_poly.pdbx_seq_one_letter_code
_entity_poly.pdbx_strand_id
1 'polypeptide(L)'
;MRIVESRMWNMFTAAELEFLRSQRIARFATVGPTGWPHVAPVMYTMNDDGSLDFDVDGVKLRNLTAEPRAAMVVDAMGPKRGVAMQGRVELIAPERARLKPHRKFTWGL
;
A
#
# COMPACT_ATOMS: atom_id res chain seq x y z
N MET A 1 30.08 -4.32 17.08
CA MET A 1 29.33 -4.02 15.84
C MET A 1 28.02 -4.79 15.91
N ARG A 2 26.92 -4.16 16.31
CA ARG A 2 25.59 -4.81 16.35
C ARG A 2 24.98 -4.67 14.97
N ILE A 3 24.90 -5.78 14.24
CA ILE A 3 24.08 -5.89 13.05
C ILE A 3 22.63 -5.71 13.53
N VAL A 4 22.01 -4.60 13.16
CA VAL A 4 20.57 -4.39 13.35
C VAL A 4 19.88 -5.17 12.23
N GLU A 5 19.79 -6.48 12.39
CA GLU A 5 19.16 -7.35 11.41
C GLU A 5 17.63 -7.19 11.52
N SER A 6 17.09 -6.58 10.46
CA SER A 6 15.69 -6.61 10.00
C SER A 6 14.56 -6.56 11.02
N ARG A 7 14.09 -5.34 11.34
CA ARG A 7 12.70 -5.14 11.78
C ARG A 7 11.70 -5.01 10.61
N MET A 8 12.16 -5.18 9.37
CA MET A 8 11.36 -5.00 8.15
C MET A 8 10.61 -6.26 7.70
N TRP A 9 10.83 -7.42 8.32
CA TRP A 9 10.24 -8.71 7.89
C TRP A 9 8.97 -9.10 8.67
N ASN A 10 8.48 -8.23 9.57
CA ASN A 10 7.56 -8.66 10.63
C ASN A 10 6.11 -8.14 10.48
N MET A 11 5.77 -7.47 9.38
CA MET A 11 4.43 -6.91 9.20
C MET A 11 3.44 -7.91 8.60
N PHE A 12 3.84 -8.76 7.65
CA PHE A 12 2.94 -9.68 6.96
C PHE A 12 3.25 -11.14 7.30
N THR A 13 2.22 -11.98 7.37
CA THR A 13 2.35 -13.43 7.45
C THR A 13 2.66 -14.02 6.07
N ALA A 14 3.11 -15.28 6.01
CA ALA A 14 3.37 -15.96 4.74
C ALA A 14 2.11 -16.02 3.85
N ALA A 15 0.94 -16.34 4.44
CA ALA A 15 -0.34 -16.41 3.72
C ALA A 15 -0.77 -15.04 3.17
N GLU A 16 -0.54 -13.95 3.92
CA GLU A 16 -0.81 -12.60 3.45
C GLU A 16 0.13 -12.17 2.33
N LEU A 17 1.43 -12.51 2.42
CA LEU A 17 2.40 -12.24 1.36
C LEU A 17 2.03 -12.98 0.07
N GLU A 18 1.68 -14.27 0.18
CA GLU A 18 1.20 -15.07 -0.95
C GLU A 18 -0.05 -14.45 -1.57
N PHE A 19 -1.03 -14.08 -0.74
CA PHE A 19 -2.23 -13.42 -1.20
C PHE A 19 -1.93 -12.11 -1.92
N LEU A 20 -1.18 -11.19 -1.31
CA LEU A 20 -0.82 -9.91 -1.91
C LEU A 20 -0.08 -10.12 -3.24
N ARG A 21 0.91 -11.02 -3.30
CA ARG A 21 1.62 -11.34 -4.55
C ARG A 21 0.73 -11.96 -5.64
N SER A 22 -0.36 -12.63 -5.26
CA SER A 22 -1.32 -13.19 -6.22
C SER A 22 -2.28 -12.15 -6.82
N GLN A 23 -2.44 -10.99 -6.19
CA GLN A 23 -3.34 -9.93 -6.66
C GLN A 23 -2.59 -8.89 -7.50
N ARG A 24 -3.32 -8.19 -8.38
CA ARG A 24 -2.74 -7.17 -9.27
C ARG A 24 -3.28 -5.76 -9.04
N ILE A 25 -4.48 -5.65 -8.50
CA ILE A 25 -5.20 -4.38 -8.35
C ILE A 25 -5.50 -4.16 -6.87
N ALA A 26 -5.30 -2.92 -6.42
CA ALA A 26 -5.70 -2.45 -5.11
C ALA A 26 -6.64 -1.24 -5.24
N ARG A 27 -7.45 -0.97 -4.21
CA ARG A 27 -8.15 0.32 -4.04
C ARG A 27 -7.28 1.23 -3.19
N PHE A 28 -6.88 2.37 -3.73
CA PHE A 28 -5.95 3.28 -3.07
C PHE A 28 -6.64 4.60 -2.73
N ALA A 29 -6.60 4.94 -1.44
CA ALA A 29 -7.23 6.10 -0.87
C ALA A 29 -6.18 7.15 -0.48
N THR A 30 -6.41 8.38 -0.91
CA THR A 30 -5.59 9.56 -0.60
C THR A 30 -6.48 10.69 -0.11
N VAL A 31 -5.92 11.66 0.61
CA VAL A 31 -6.63 12.88 1.02
C VAL A 31 -5.80 14.07 0.58
N GLY A 32 -6.43 15.06 -0.03
CA GLY A 32 -5.77 16.31 -0.45
C GLY A 32 -6.09 17.48 0.47
N PRO A 33 -5.66 18.70 0.11
CA PRO A 33 -5.91 19.91 0.90
C PRO A 33 -7.38 20.22 1.18
N THR A 34 -8.31 19.70 0.36
CA THR A 34 -9.75 19.88 0.56
C THR A 34 -10.34 18.98 1.64
N GLY A 35 -9.57 18.02 2.17
CA GLY A 35 -10.01 17.06 3.18
C GLY A 35 -10.92 15.94 2.65
N TRP A 36 -11.37 16.00 1.40
CA TRP A 36 -12.18 14.93 0.80
C TRP A 36 -11.31 13.71 0.47
N PRO A 37 -11.71 12.49 0.91
CA PRO A 37 -11.05 11.26 0.47
C PRO A 37 -11.27 11.04 -1.02
N HIS A 38 -10.19 10.68 -1.71
CA HIS A 38 -10.20 10.24 -3.10
C HIS A 38 -9.76 8.79 -3.17
N VAL A 39 -10.58 7.93 -3.77
CA VAL A 39 -10.30 6.50 -3.94
C VAL A 39 -10.27 6.14 -5.43
N ALA A 40 -9.22 5.47 -5.86
CA ALA A 40 -9.08 4.98 -7.23
C ALA A 40 -8.41 3.60 -7.25
N PRO A 41 -8.68 2.76 -8.26
CA PRO A 41 -7.92 1.53 -8.44
C PRO A 41 -6.47 1.85 -8.87
N VAL A 42 -5.51 1.08 -8.38
CA VAL A 42 -4.12 1.11 -8.84
C VAL A 42 -3.61 -0.31 -9.05
N MET A 43 -2.78 -0.50 -10.07
CA MET A 43 -1.93 -1.68 -10.13
C MET A 43 -0.73 -1.48 -9.21
N TYR A 44 -0.25 -2.57 -8.61
CA TYR A 44 0.90 -2.50 -7.71
C TYR A 44 1.84 -3.68 -7.90
N THR A 45 3.05 -3.53 -7.36
CA THR A 45 4.03 -4.60 -7.18
C THR A 45 4.47 -4.61 -5.73
N MET A 46 4.51 -5.79 -5.10
CA MET A 46 5.00 -5.95 -3.73
C MET A 46 6.50 -6.21 -3.73
N ASN A 47 7.24 -5.44 -2.93
CA ASN A 47 8.66 -5.60 -2.71
C ASN A 47 8.94 -6.62 -1.59
N ASP A 48 10.16 -7.12 -1.51
CA ASP A 48 10.56 -8.10 -0.49
C ASP A 48 10.53 -7.56 0.94
N ASP A 49 10.61 -6.24 1.12
CA ASP A 49 10.48 -5.57 2.42
C ASP A 49 9.02 -5.29 2.83
N GLY A 50 8.04 -5.77 2.05
CA GLY A 50 6.62 -5.57 2.30
C GLY A 50 6.06 -4.20 1.87
N SER A 51 6.89 -3.33 1.29
CA SER A 51 6.41 -2.11 0.64
C SER A 51 5.75 -2.40 -0.71
N LEU A 52 4.93 -1.47 -1.21
CA LEU A 52 4.19 -1.61 -2.46
C LEU A 52 4.49 -0.45 -3.40
N ASP A 53 4.94 -0.77 -4.61
CA ASP A 53 5.23 0.22 -5.66
C ASP A 53 4.08 0.29 -6.65
N PHE A 54 3.70 1.51 -7.05
CA PHE A 54 2.59 1.77 -7.96
C PHE A 54 2.77 3.10 -8.68
N ASP A 55 2.05 3.27 -9.79
CA ASP A 55 2.08 4.51 -10.55
C ASP A 55 1.11 5.54 -9.95
N VAL A 56 1.53 6.80 -9.97
CA VAL A 56 0.77 7.93 -9.44
C VAL A 56 0.79 9.10 -10.41
N ASP A 57 -0.38 9.71 -10.58
CA ASP A 57 -0.60 10.85 -11.46
C ASP A 57 -1.77 11.70 -10.94
N GLY A 58 -1.97 12.86 -11.57
CA GLY A 58 -3.15 13.71 -11.41
C GLY A 58 -3.53 13.98 -9.95
N VAL A 59 -4.77 13.61 -9.59
CA VAL A 59 -5.33 13.85 -8.24
C VAL A 59 -4.53 13.12 -7.16
N LYS A 60 -4.09 11.88 -7.42
CA LYS A 60 -3.33 11.09 -6.44
C LYS A 60 -2.01 11.77 -6.13
N LEU A 61 -1.27 12.17 -7.16
CA LEU A 61 0.02 12.86 -7.01
C LEU A 61 -0.15 14.18 -6.26
N ARG A 62 -1.12 15.02 -6.65
CA ARG A 62 -1.43 16.27 -5.94
C ARG A 62 -1.75 16.03 -4.46
N ASN A 63 -2.55 15.02 -4.16
CA ASN A 63 -2.91 14.69 -2.78
C ASN A 63 -1.68 14.25 -1.98
N LEU A 64 -0.86 13.35 -2.54
CA LEU A 64 0.33 12.80 -1.89
C LEU A 64 1.41 13.86 -1.62
N THR A 65 1.51 14.88 -2.48
CA THR A 65 2.41 16.03 -2.23
C THR A 65 2.01 16.83 -0.99
N ALA A 66 0.70 16.90 -0.67
CA ALA A 66 0.20 17.63 0.49
C ALA A 66 0.11 16.76 1.76
N GLU A 67 -0.26 15.49 1.60
CA GLU A 67 -0.48 14.54 2.69
C GLU A 67 0.06 13.15 2.29
N PRO A 68 1.21 12.73 2.84
CA PRO A 68 1.83 11.45 2.48
C PRO A 68 1.14 10.25 3.13
N ARG A 69 0.18 10.43 4.04
CA ARG A 69 -0.60 9.33 4.62
C ARG A 69 -1.67 8.86 3.64
N ALA A 70 -1.71 7.57 3.39
CA ALA A 70 -2.67 6.94 2.50
C ALA A 70 -3.16 5.60 3.06
N ALA A 71 -4.22 5.07 2.45
CA ALA A 71 -4.70 3.73 2.73
C ALA A 71 -4.82 2.93 1.42
N MET A 72 -4.63 1.62 1.51
CA MET A 72 -4.75 0.70 0.38
C MET A 72 -5.52 -0.54 0.82
N VAL A 73 -6.41 -1.04 -0.03
CA VAL A 73 -7.10 -2.32 0.13
C VAL A 73 -6.78 -3.22 -1.04
N VAL A 74 -6.31 -4.42 -0.75
CA VAL A 74 -6.20 -5.52 -1.70
C VAL A 74 -7.23 -6.58 -1.28
N ASP A 75 -8.16 -6.88 -2.16
CA ASP A 75 -9.27 -7.80 -1.95
C ASP A 75 -9.49 -8.65 -3.20
N ALA A 76 -10.13 -9.81 -3.00
CA ALA A 76 -10.55 -10.68 -4.09
C ALA A 76 -12.02 -11.02 -3.95
N MET A 77 -12.72 -11.08 -5.09
CA MET A 77 -14.07 -11.65 -5.17
C MET A 77 -13.97 -13.18 -5.18
N GLY A 78 -14.73 -13.85 -4.32
CA GLY A 78 -14.56 -15.27 -3.94
C GLY A 78 -14.93 -15.47 -2.46
N PRO A 79 -14.35 -16.44 -1.70
CA PRO A 79 -14.41 -16.34 -0.24
C PRO A 79 -13.88 -14.95 0.14
N LYS A 80 -14.70 -14.15 0.82
CA LYS A 80 -14.40 -12.73 1.09
C LYS A 80 -13.11 -12.65 1.91
N ARG A 81 -12.02 -12.25 1.25
CA ARG A 81 -10.69 -12.14 1.86
C ARG A 81 -9.96 -10.91 1.35
N GLY A 82 -9.06 -10.39 2.17
CA GLY A 82 -8.28 -9.22 1.82
C GLY A 82 -7.42 -8.67 2.94
N VAL A 83 -6.64 -7.68 2.56
CA VAL A 83 -5.72 -6.95 3.43
C VAL A 83 -5.95 -5.46 3.19
N ALA A 84 -6.35 -4.75 4.24
CA ALA A 84 -6.38 -3.30 4.28
C ALA A 84 -5.12 -2.81 5.00
N MET A 85 -4.51 -1.74 4.50
CA MET A 85 -3.30 -1.18 5.05
C MET A 85 -3.34 0.34 5.05
N GLN A 86 -2.75 0.94 6.08
CA GLN A 86 -2.51 2.37 6.20
C GLN A 86 -1.01 2.58 6.34
N GLY A 87 -0.48 3.61 5.68
CA GLY A 87 0.96 3.84 5.67
C GLY A 87 1.34 5.22 5.15
N ARG A 88 2.64 5.40 4.98
CA ARG A 88 3.21 6.60 4.33
C ARG A 88 3.63 6.26 2.92
N VAL A 89 3.42 7.21 2.02
CA VAL A 89 3.79 7.08 0.61
C VAL A 89 4.93 8.03 0.30
N GLU A 90 5.93 7.51 -0.40
CA GLU A 90 7.08 8.26 -0.88
C GLU A 90 7.08 8.24 -2.40
N LEU A 91 7.36 9.38 -3.03
CA LEU A 91 7.64 9.41 -4.47
C LEU A 91 9.06 8.87 -4.68
N ILE A 92 9.18 7.85 -5.53
CA ILE A 92 10.44 7.19 -5.87
C ILE A 92 10.87 7.50 -7.32
N ALA A 93 9.96 8.06 -8.12
CA ALA A 93 10.21 8.70 -9.42
C ALA A 93 9.06 9.69 -9.71
N PRO A 94 9.10 10.52 -10.77
CA PRO A 94 8.08 11.54 -11.04
C PRO A 94 6.62 11.04 -11.02
N GLU A 95 6.37 9.84 -11.53
CA GLU A 95 5.04 9.22 -11.58
C GLU A 95 5.00 7.86 -10.88
N ARG A 96 5.97 7.60 -9.98
CA ARG A 96 6.11 6.33 -9.28
C ARG A 96 6.18 6.58 -7.78
N ALA A 97 5.37 5.84 -7.03
CA ALA A 97 5.31 5.93 -5.59
C ALA A 97 5.50 4.58 -4.92
N ARG A 98 5.91 4.63 -3.66
CA ARG A 98 6.05 3.49 -2.75
C ARG A 98 5.23 3.72 -1.49
N LEU A 99 4.27 2.84 -1.22
CA LEU A 99 3.59 2.76 0.06
C LEU A 99 4.43 1.91 1.01
N LYS A 100 4.79 2.47 2.16
CA LYS A 100 5.34 1.75 3.31
C LYS A 100 4.23 1.54 4.33
N PRO A 101 3.67 0.31 4.43
CA PRO A 101 2.60 0.03 5.38
C PRO A 101 3.05 0.25 6.83
N HIS A 102 2.16 0.80 7.65
CA HIS A 102 2.38 1.05 9.08
C HIS A 102 1.40 0.25 9.95
N ARG A 103 0.15 0.09 9.47
CA ARG A 103 -0.88 -0.71 10.11
C ARG A 103 -1.59 -1.54 9.05
N LYS A 104 -1.96 -2.77 9.38
CA LYS A 104 -2.81 -3.63 8.54
C LYS A 104 -4.02 -4.14 9.30
N PHE A 105 -5.03 -4.55 8.54
CA PHE A 105 -6.17 -5.34 8.97
C PHE A 105 -6.42 -6.41 7.90
N THR A 106 -6.62 -7.65 8.33
CA THR A 106 -6.71 -8.81 7.45
C THR A 106 -7.99 -9.58 7.73
N TRP A 107 -8.62 -10.12 6.70
CA TRP A 107 -9.79 -11.00 6.82
C TRP A 107 -9.70 -12.13 5.80
N GLY A 108 -10.15 -13.33 6.19
CA GLY A 108 -10.25 -14.48 5.28
C GLY A 108 -8.91 -15.05 4.78
N LEU A 109 -7.81 -14.78 5.48
CA LEU A 109 -6.44 -15.28 5.22
C LEU A 109 -5.84 -15.85 6.49
#